data_AF-A0A6I5KVX3-F1
#
_entry.id   AF-A0A6I5KVX3-F1
#
_cell.length_a   1.000
_cell.length_b   1.000
_cell.length_c   1.000
_cell.angle_alpha   90.00
_cell.angle_beta   90.00
_cell.angle_gamma   90.00
#
_symmetry.space_group_name_H-M   'P 1'
#
loop_
_entity.id
_entity.type
_entity.pdbx_description
1 polymer ?
#
loop_
_entity_poly.entity_id
_entity_poly.type
_entity_poly.pdbx_seq_one_letter_code
_entity_poly.pdbx_strand_id
1 'polypeptide(L)'
;MKKDKKNSFNTPEGYFESFNKRLMDRIQQEAAGETGSIIPKTDGFGTPEGYFDAVVPKILSRTIEEKGKVIQLKPYRKVYYGAAAVAAVFLLIFGFNWKSETSPVTFDDLANTEIDAYFDNNNIDMSSYELAEMVSFENVQLNDILEEDLSGEVILEYLDENVDDLRDLNIEYIDHE
;
A
#
# COMPACT_ATOMS: atom_id res chain seq x y z
N MET A 1 -17.77 30.99 23.67
CA MET A 1 -18.99 30.20 23.96
C MET A 1 -19.81 30.95 25.01
N LYS A 2 -20.91 31.59 24.64
CA LYS A 2 -21.84 32.22 25.60
C LYS A 2 -22.89 31.18 26.01
N LYS A 3 -22.97 30.82 27.29
CA LYS A 3 -23.99 29.94 27.85
C LYS A 3 -24.93 30.76 28.73
N ASP A 4 -25.96 31.34 28.13
CA ASP A 4 -27.02 32.02 28.88
C ASP A 4 -28.31 31.20 28.80
N LYS A 5 -28.35 30.05 29.49
CA LYS A 5 -29.62 29.43 29.89
C LYS A 5 -29.98 30.00 31.25
N LYS A 6 -30.78 31.07 31.26
CA LYS A 6 -31.37 31.66 32.46
C LYS A 6 -32.20 30.58 33.15
N ASN A 7 -31.64 29.96 34.19
CA ASN A 7 -32.27 28.89 34.95
C ASN A 7 -33.59 29.43 35.54
N SER A 8 -34.72 28.92 35.05
CA SER A 8 -36.06 29.39 35.44
C SER A 8 -36.51 28.82 36.79
N PHE A 9 -35.73 27.92 37.38
CA PHE A 9 -35.98 27.31 38.67
C PHE A 9 -35.17 28.01 39.76
N ASN A 10 -35.60 29.22 40.13
CA ASN A 10 -35.10 29.89 41.33
C ASN A 10 -36.10 29.68 42.46
N THR A 11 -35.61 29.27 43.63
CA THR A 11 -36.45 29.18 44.83
C THR A 11 -36.72 30.58 45.40
N PRO A 12 -37.89 30.82 46.01
CA PRO A 12 -38.16 32.07 46.71
C PRO A 12 -37.11 32.37 47.80
N GLU A 13 -36.91 33.65 48.08
CA GLU A 13 -36.10 34.11 49.21
C GLU A 13 -36.63 33.50 50.52
N GLY A 14 -35.72 33.03 51.39
CA GLY A 14 -36.09 32.39 52.66
C GLY A 14 -36.80 31.02 52.53
N TYR A 15 -36.85 30.42 51.33
CA TYR A 15 -37.49 29.11 51.13
C TYR A 15 -36.89 28.04 52.05
N PHE A 16 -35.57 27.91 52.07
CA PHE A 16 -34.86 26.90 52.86
C PHE A 16 -34.83 27.23 54.35
N GLU A 17 -34.75 28.51 54.71
CA GLU A 17 -34.76 28.97 56.10
C GLU A 17 -36.09 28.60 56.80
N SER A 18 -37.22 28.77 56.10
CA SER A 18 -38.54 28.41 56.62
C SER A 18 -38.93 26.95 56.36
N PHE A 19 -38.22 26.23 55.49
CA PHE A 19 -38.58 24.86 55.08
C PHE A 19 -38.62 23.91 56.27
N ASN A 20 -37.57 23.90 57.10
CA ASN A 20 -37.46 22.96 58.22
C ASN A 20 -38.60 23.18 59.23
N LYS A 21 -38.84 24.44 59.60
CA LYS A 21 -39.95 24.80 60.48
C LYS A 21 -41.30 24.32 59.92
N ARG A 22 -41.60 24.65 58.66
CA ARG A 22 -42.85 24.21 58.01
C ARG A 22 -42.99 22.69 57.92
N LEU A 23 -41.88 21.97 57.72
CA LEU A 23 -41.88 20.51 57.68
C LEU A 23 -42.20 19.93 59.06
N MET A 24 -41.54 20.43 60.11
CA MET A 24 -41.77 19.97 61.48
C MET A 24 -43.19 20.29 61.96
N ASP A 25 -43.68 21.50 61.66
CA ASP A 25 -45.06 21.89 61.98
C ASP A 25 -46.07 20.93 61.33
N ARG A 26 -45.85 20.52 60.07
CA ARG A 26 -46.71 19.55 59.37
C ARG A 26 -46.65 18.14 59.98
N ILE A 27 -45.47 17.67 60.36
CA ILE A 27 -45.31 16.35 61.00
C ILE A 27 -46.03 16.33 62.35
N GLN A 28 -45.94 17.41 63.12
CA GLN A 28 -46.63 17.52 64.41
C GLN A 28 -48.14 17.58 64.24
N GLN A 29 -48.65 18.33 63.25
CA GLN A 29 -50.08 18.37 62.91
C GLN A 29 -50.61 16.98 62.50
N GLU A 30 -49.81 16.20 61.77
CA GLU A 30 -50.15 14.81 61.41
C GLU A 30 -50.22 13.92 62.66
N ALA A 31 -49.21 13.98 63.53
CA ALA A 31 -49.15 13.18 64.76
C ALA A 31 -50.29 13.53 65.74
N ALA A 32 -50.73 14.78 65.75
CA ALA A 32 -51.84 15.26 66.58
C ALA A 32 -53.23 14.90 66.01
N GLY A 33 -53.32 14.35 64.79
CA GLY A 33 -54.58 13.91 64.19
C GLY A 33 -55.54 15.04 63.83
N GLU A 34 -55.03 16.25 63.61
CA GLU A 34 -55.84 17.43 63.30
C GLU A 34 -56.54 17.29 61.93
N THR A 35 -57.72 17.91 61.78
CA THR A 35 -58.62 17.81 60.62
C THR A 35 -58.07 18.37 59.30
N GLY A 36 -56.80 18.79 59.26
CA GLY A 36 -56.10 19.36 58.11
C GLY A 36 -54.99 18.47 57.52
N SER A 37 -54.92 17.19 57.92
CA SER A 37 -53.94 16.25 57.37
C SER A 37 -54.01 16.17 55.84
N ILE A 38 -52.89 16.49 55.19
CA ILE A 38 -52.72 16.43 53.72
C ILE A 38 -52.35 15.00 53.28
N ILE A 39 -51.94 14.15 54.22
CA ILE A 39 -51.49 12.79 53.94
C ILE A 39 -52.71 11.87 54.01
N PRO A 40 -53.20 11.32 52.89
CA PRO A 40 -54.31 10.38 52.94
C PRO A 40 -53.92 9.16 53.77
N LYS A 41 -54.76 8.79 54.75
CA LYS A 41 -54.58 7.59 55.60
C LYS A 41 -54.80 6.29 54.85
N THR A 42 -55.36 6.36 53.64
CA THR A 42 -55.54 5.24 52.73
C THR A 42 -54.49 5.31 51.64
N ASP A 43 -53.99 4.17 51.18
CA ASP A 43 -53.08 4.12 50.03
C ASP A 43 -53.71 4.84 48.82
N GLY A 44 -53.19 6.03 48.51
CA GLY A 44 -53.72 6.91 47.45
C GLY A 44 -53.40 6.43 46.04
N PHE A 45 -52.66 5.34 45.90
CA PHE A 45 -52.22 4.78 44.63
C PHE A 45 -52.73 3.36 44.47
N GLY A 46 -54.02 3.24 44.18
CA GLY A 46 -54.60 1.99 43.67
C GLY A 46 -54.49 1.95 42.14
N THR A 47 -54.15 0.80 41.58
CA THR A 47 -54.35 0.58 40.15
C THR A 47 -55.83 0.32 39.87
N PRO A 48 -56.38 0.77 38.73
CA PRO A 48 -57.73 0.38 38.31
C PRO A 48 -57.89 -1.14 38.28
N GLU A 49 -59.11 -1.61 38.53
CA GLU A 49 -59.45 -3.02 38.42
C GLU A 49 -59.09 -3.56 37.02
N GLY A 50 -58.36 -4.68 36.96
CA GLY A 50 -57.92 -5.28 35.71
C GLY A 50 -56.78 -4.57 34.97
N TYR A 51 -56.10 -3.58 35.57
CA TYR A 51 -54.97 -2.88 34.94
C TYR A 51 -53.87 -3.86 34.47
N PHE A 52 -53.43 -4.74 35.36
CA PHE A 52 -52.38 -5.71 35.03
C PHE A 52 -52.89 -6.77 34.04
N ASP A 53 -54.16 -7.17 34.13
CA ASP A 53 -54.78 -8.12 33.20
C ASP A 53 -54.83 -7.59 31.76
N ALA A 54 -54.96 -6.28 31.58
CA ALA A 54 -54.98 -5.65 30.25
C ALA A 54 -53.57 -5.28 29.73
N VAL A 55 -52.69 -4.81 30.63
CA VAL A 55 -51.37 -4.31 30.24
C VAL A 55 -50.38 -5.44 29.94
N VAL A 56 -50.40 -6.51 30.74
CA VAL A 56 -49.50 -7.66 30.56
C VAL A 56 -49.64 -8.29 29.17
N PRO A 57 -50.82 -8.71 28.68
CA PRO A 57 -50.95 -9.30 27.35
C PRO A 57 -50.61 -8.32 26.22
N LYS A 58 -50.85 -7.01 26.42
CA LYS A 58 -50.52 -5.96 25.44
C LYS A 58 -49.02 -5.71 25.31
N ILE A 59 -48.27 -5.87 26.40
CA ILE A 59 -46.79 -5.82 26.36
C ILE A 59 -46.28 -7.10 25.70
N LEU A 60 -46.75 -8.26 26.15
CA LEU A 60 -46.30 -9.55 25.61
C LEU A 60 -46.58 -9.68 24.11
N SER A 61 -47.72 -9.22 23.60
CA SER A 61 -48.00 -9.26 22.16
C SER A 61 -47.10 -8.35 21.31
N ARG A 62 -46.48 -7.32 21.91
CA ARG A 62 -45.58 -6.38 21.23
C ARG A 62 -44.11 -6.70 21.42
N THR A 63 -43.76 -7.46 22.46
CA THR A 63 -42.38 -7.85 22.77
C THR A 63 -42.10 -9.29 22.33
N ILE A 64 -43.13 -10.13 22.32
CA ILE A 64 -43.09 -11.52 21.88
C ILE A 64 -43.81 -11.62 20.54
N GLU A 65 -43.32 -10.94 19.51
CA GLU A 65 -43.65 -11.31 18.14
C GLU A 65 -42.40 -11.68 17.35
N GLU A 66 -42.51 -12.88 16.76
CA GLU A 66 -41.87 -13.38 15.55
C GLU A 66 -40.36 -13.18 15.49
N LYS A 67 -39.60 -14.25 15.80
CA LYS A 67 -38.17 -14.37 15.48
C LYS A 67 -37.98 -13.89 14.05
N GLY A 68 -37.52 -12.64 13.88
CA GLY A 68 -37.36 -12.02 12.57
C GLY A 68 -36.59 -12.99 11.69
N LYS A 69 -37.07 -13.19 10.45
CA LYS A 69 -36.58 -14.22 9.53
C LYS A 69 -35.05 -14.20 9.48
N VAL A 70 -34.42 -15.06 10.27
CA VAL A 70 -32.95 -15.16 10.36
C VAL A 70 -32.48 -15.90 9.11
N ILE A 71 -32.06 -15.13 8.11
CA ILE A 71 -31.46 -15.68 6.91
C ILE A 71 -30.01 -16.02 7.27
N GLN A 72 -29.68 -17.31 7.25
CA GLN A 72 -28.32 -17.78 7.47
C GLN A 72 -27.44 -17.36 6.28
N LEU A 73 -26.35 -16.64 6.54
CA LEU A 73 -25.38 -16.26 5.52
C LEU A 73 -24.62 -17.50 5.04
N LYS A 74 -24.76 -17.86 3.76
CA LYS A 74 -24.00 -18.97 3.17
C LYS A 74 -22.56 -18.51 2.90
N PRO A 75 -21.53 -19.25 3.36
CA PRO A 75 -20.14 -18.86 3.13
C PRO A 75 -19.74 -19.13 1.68
N TYR A 76 -19.53 -18.07 0.89
CA TYR A 76 -19.07 -18.15 -0.50
C TYR A 76 -17.56 -18.44 -0.63
N ARG A 77 -17.02 -19.36 0.17
CA ARG A 77 -15.58 -19.68 0.19
C ARG A 77 -15.04 -20.06 -1.19
N LYS A 78 -15.83 -20.78 -1.99
CA LYS A 78 -15.47 -21.16 -3.37
C LYS A 78 -15.34 -19.95 -4.32
N VAL A 79 -16.16 -18.92 -4.13
CA VAL A 79 -16.07 -17.67 -4.92
C VAL A 79 -14.82 -16.90 -4.53
N TYR A 80 -14.44 -16.93 -3.25
CA TYR A 80 -13.21 -16.30 -2.77
C TYR A 80 -11.96 -16.94 -3.37
N TYR A 81 -11.92 -18.28 -3.46
CA TYR A 81 -10.83 -18.99 -4.15
C TYR A 81 -10.79 -18.65 -5.66
N GLY A 82 -11.95 -18.56 -6.32
CA GLY A 82 -12.03 -18.12 -7.72
C GLY A 82 -11.52 -16.70 -7.94
N ALA A 83 -11.94 -15.75 -7.10
CA ALA A 83 -11.49 -14.36 -7.15
C ALA A 83 -9.98 -14.22 -6.86
N ALA A 84 -9.46 -14.99 -5.89
CA ALA A 84 -8.03 -15.01 -5.58
C ALA A 84 -7.19 -15.54 -6.75
N ALA A 85 -7.66 -16.57 -7.47
CA ALA A 85 -6.97 -17.08 -8.65
C ALA A 85 -6.92 -16.04 -9.78
N VAL A 86 -8.02 -15.33 -10.04
CA VAL A 86 -8.07 -14.24 -11.04
C VAL A 86 -7.13 -13.10 -10.65
N ALA A 87 -7.13 -12.68 -9.38
CA ALA A 87 -6.22 -11.65 -8.89
C ALA A 87 -4.74 -12.07 -9.00
N ALA A 88 -4.42 -13.34 -8.75
CA ALA A 88 -3.06 -13.86 -8.92
C ALA A 88 -2.59 -13.80 -10.39
N VAL A 89 -3.48 -14.10 -11.35
CA VAL A 89 -3.16 -13.94 -12.78
C VAL A 89 -2.90 -12.48 -13.13
N PHE A 90 -3.71 -11.55 -12.62
CA PHE A 90 -3.46 -10.12 -12.80
C PHE A 90 -2.12 -9.67 -12.18
N LEU A 91 -1.77 -10.16 -10.99
CA LEU A 91 -0.48 -9.87 -10.36
C LEU A 91 0.69 -10.45 -11.16
N LEU A 92 0.55 -11.61 -11.80
CA LEU A 92 1.59 -12.14 -12.68
C LEU A 92 1.75 -11.26 -13.93
N ILE A 93 0.64 -10.87 -14.57
CA ILE A 93 0.68 -10.04 -15.79
C ILE A 93 1.26 -8.66 -15.49
N PHE A 94 0.71 -7.95 -14.49
CA PHE A 94 1.12 -6.58 -14.19
C PHE A 94 2.39 -6.50 -13.33
N GLY A 95 2.59 -7.47 -12.44
CA GLY A 95 3.75 -7.49 -11.55
C GLY A 95 5.05 -7.90 -12.25
N PHE A 96 5.00 -8.81 -13.23
CA PHE A 96 6.19 -9.21 -13.98
C PHE A 96 6.68 -8.09 -14.93
N ASN A 97 5.74 -7.34 -15.54
CA ASN A 97 6.06 -6.25 -16.46
C ASN A 97 6.45 -4.94 -15.74
N TRP A 98 6.27 -4.81 -14.42
CA TRP A 98 6.58 -3.57 -13.70
C TRP A 98 8.08 -3.30 -13.59
N LYS A 99 8.91 -4.36 -13.59
CA LYS A 99 10.35 -4.27 -13.32
C LYS A 99 11.21 -4.61 -14.54
N SER A 100 10.64 -4.55 -15.74
CA SER A 100 11.42 -4.63 -16.96
C SER A 100 12.19 -3.32 -17.11
N GLU A 101 13.48 -3.37 -16.80
CA GLU A 101 14.46 -2.40 -17.29
C GLU A 101 14.41 -2.48 -18.82
N THR A 102 13.59 -1.66 -19.44
CA THR A 102 13.72 -1.42 -20.88
C THR A 102 15.00 -0.64 -21.03
N SER A 103 16.06 -1.27 -21.54
CA SER A 103 17.23 -0.53 -22.01
C SER A 103 16.72 0.64 -22.87
N PRO A 104 17.10 1.89 -22.59
CA PRO A 104 16.67 3.01 -23.39
C PRO A 104 17.16 2.76 -24.81
N VAL A 105 16.26 2.78 -25.79
CA VAL A 105 16.63 2.68 -27.22
C VAL A 105 17.60 3.82 -27.51
N THR A 106 18.86 3.49 -27.80
CA THR A 106 19.90 4.49 -28.08
C THR A 106 20.01 4.72 -29.59
N PHE A 107 20.79 5.74 -29.97
CA PHE A 107 21.12 5.97 -31.38
C PHE A 107 21.93 4.80 -31.97
N ASP A 108 22.68 4.07 -31.14
CA ASP A 108 23.46 2.91 -31.58
C ASP A 108 22.54 1.77 -32.04
N ASP A 109 21.42 1.54 -31.34
CA ASP A 109 20.42 0.54 -31.73
C ASP A 109 19.81 0.86 -33.11
N LEU A 110 19.56 2.14 -33.38
CA LEU A 110 19.04 2.60 -34.66
C LEU A 110 20.07 2.45 -35.78
N ALA A 111 21.33 2.80 -35.52
CA ALA A 111 22.41 2.66 -36.48
C ALA A 111 22.62 1.19 -36.86
N ASN A 112 22.64 0.29 -35.88
CA ASN A 112 22.76 -1.15 -36.14
C ASN A 112 21.56 -1.69 -36.93
N THR A 113 20.34 -1.27 -36.60
CA THR A 113 19.13 -1.66 -37.34
C THR A 113 19.17 -1.19 -38.80
N GLU A 114 19.68 0.01 -39.05
CA GLU A 114 19.84 0.56 -40.41
C GLU A 114 20.89 -0.22 -41.21
N ILE A 115 22.01 -0.58 -40.57
CA ILE A 115 23.05 -1.42 -41.16
C ILE A 115 22.47 -2.79 -41.54
N ASP A 116 21.81 -3.48 -40.60
CA ASP A 116 21.17 -4.78 -40.84
C ASP A 116 20.15 -4.70 -41.99
N ALA A 117 19.29 -3.68 -41.98
CA ALA A 117 18.31 -3.46 -43.04
C ALA A 117 18.96 -3.19 -44.41
N TYR A 118 20.12 -2.53 -44.44
CA TYR A 118 20.88 -2.32 -45.67
C TYR A 118 21.44 -3.64 -46.22
N PHE A 119 22.02 -4.50 -45.36
CA PHE A 119 22.53 -5.81 -45.77
C PHE A 119 21.40 -6.70 -46.32
N ASP A 120 20.27 -6.77 -45.62
CA ASP A 120 19.09 -7.53 -46.05
C ASP A 120 18.55 -7.04 -47.40
N ASN A 121 18.36 -5.72 -47.56
CA ASN A 121 17.78 -5.15 -48.78
C ASN A 121 18.71 -5.24 -49.99
N ASN A 122 20.02 -5.28 -49.78
CA ASN A 122 21.00 -5.48 -50.85
C ASN A 122 21.35 -6.96 -51.07
N ASN A 123 20.65 -7.90 -50.40
CA ASN A 123 20.90 -9.34 -50.49
C ASN A 123 22.36 -9.73 -50.21
N ILE A 124 23.03 -8.96 -49.35
CA ILE A 124 24.41 -9.22 -48.94
C ILE A 124 24.33 -10.19 -47.75
N ASP A 125 24.09 -11.46 -48.04
CA ASP A 125 24.07 -12.56 -47.06
C ASP A 125 25.50 -13.07 -46.84
N MET A 126 26.37 -12.19 -46.32
CA MET A 126 27.77 -12.51 -46.04
C MET A 126 27.98 -12.62 -44.53
N SER A 127 28.65 -13.68 -44.10
CA SER A 127 29.12 -13.79 -42.72
C SER A 127 30.22 -12.78 -42.43
N SER A 128 30.40 -12.42 -41.15
CA SER A 128 31.50 -11.55 -40.72
C SER A 128 32.88 -12.07 -41.11
N TYR A 129 33.03 -13.39 -41.26
CA TYR A 129 34.27 -14.02 -41.72
C TYR A 129 34.53 -13.77 -43.21
N GLU A 130 33.50 -13.88 -44.05
CA GLU A 130 33.60 -13.59 -45.49
C GLU A 130 33.84 -12.10 -45.74
N LEU A 131 33.24 -11.22 -44.93
CA LEU A 131 33.53 -9.79 -44.96
C LEU A 131 34.99 -9.51 -44.58
N ALA A 132 35.53 -10.18 -43.56
CA ALA A 132 36.93 -10.03 -43.15
C ALA A 132 37.92 -10.50 -44.24
N GLU A 133 37.54 -11.50 -45.05
CA GLU A 133 38.35 -11.94 -46.20
C GLU A 133 38.35 -10.92 -47.35
N MET A 134 37.26 -10.17 -47.51
CA MET A 134 37.16 -9.09 -48.51
C MET A 134 37.91 -7.82 -48.09
N VAL A 135 38.13 -7.62 -46.79
CA VAL A 135 38.92 -6.49 -46.27
C VAL A 135 40.39 -6.70 -46.59
N SER A 136 40.90 -5.94 -47.56
CA SER A 136 42.32 -5.98 -47.93
C SER A 136 43.19 -5.31 -46.86
N PHE A 137 44.04 -6.12 -46.21
CA PHE A 137 45.07 -5.64 -45.28
C PHE A 137 46.16 -4.80 -45.95
N GLU A 138 46.20 -4.73 -47.28
CA GLU A 138 47.20 -3.95 -48.02
C GLU A 138 47.11 -2.44 -47.74
N ASN A 139 45.92 -1.94 -47.39
CA ASN A 139 45.68 -0.52 -47.12
C ASN A 139 45.45 -0.19 -45.64
N VAL A 140 45.58 -1.18 -44.74
CA VAL A 140 45.37 -0.98 -43.30
C VAL A 140 46.74 -0.83 -42.65
N GLN A 141 47.01 0.35 -42.08
CA GLN A 141 48.26 0.56 -41.36
C GLN A 141 48.14 -0.06 -39.97
N LEU A 142 49.25 -0.59 -39.44
CA LEU A 142 49.26 -1.21 -38.11
C LEU A 142 48.72 -0.24 -37.03
N ASN A 143 48.99 1.06 -37.20
CA ASN A 143 48.55 2.12 -36.30
C ASN A 143 47.04 2.40 -36.37
N ASP A 144 46.35 2.00 -37.46
CA ASP A 144 44.88 2.15 -37.57
C ASP A 144 44.13 1.11 -36.71
N ILE A 145 44.81 0.01 -36.33
CA ILE A 145 44.24 -1.10 -35.56
C ILE A 145 44.52 -0.94 -34.06
N LEU A 146 45.62 -0.27 -33.72
CA LEU A 146 46.08 -0.12 -32.34
C LEU A 146 45.38 1.06 -31.65
N GLU A 147 45.08 0.88 -30.36
CA GLU A 147 44.45 1.93 -29.54
C GLU A 147 45.40 3.10 -29.27
N GLU A 148 46.70 2.86 -29.36
CA GLU A 148 47.77 3.85 -29.17
C GLU A 148 48.71 3.85 -30.38
N ASP A 149 49.08 5.04 -30.84
CA ASP A 149 49.98 5.22 -31.97
C ASP A 149 51.38 4.69 -31.61
N LEU A 150 51.88 3.71 -32.37
CA LEU A 150 53.22 3.18 -32.21
C LEU A 150 54.26 4.23 -32.62
N SER A 151 54.58 5.11 -31.68
CA SER A 151 55.65 6.08 -31.85
C SER A 151 57.01 5.39 -31.77
N GLY A 152 57.99 5.92 -32.49
CA GLY A 152 59.36 5.38 -32.44
C GLY A 152 59.96 5.38 -31.04
N GLU A 153 59.51 6.26 -30.15
CA GLU A 153 59.97 6.34 -28.76
C GLU A 153 59.50 5.14 -27.94
N VAL A 154 58.23 4.75 -28.06
CA VAL A 154 57.66 3.56 -27.41
C VAL A 154 58.36 2.28 -27.89
N ILE A 155 58.64 2.20 -29.20
CA ILE A 155 59.38 1.06 -29.76
C ILE A 155 60.80 1.00 -29.21
N LEU A 156 61.49 2.14 -29.10
CA LEU A 156 62.84 2.19 -28.55
C LEU A 156 62.87 1.84 -27.07
N GLU A 157 61.90 2.31 -26.28
CA GLU A 157 61.76 1.96 -24.87
C GLU A 157 61.54 0.46 -24.68
N TYR A 158 60.63 -0.13 -25.46
CA TYR A 158 60.39 -1.58 -25.43
C TYR A 158 61.64 -2.38 -25.81
N LEU A 159 62.36 -1.97 -26.85
CA LEU A 159 63.58 -2.66 -27.30
C LEU A 159 64.73 -2.53 -26.28
N ASP A 160 64.81 -1.42 -25.54
CA ASP A 160 65.79 -1.22 -24.48
C ASP A 160 65.44 -2.07 -23.24
N GLU A 161 64.17 -2.06 -22.82
CA GLU A 161 63.72 -2.84 -21.66
C GLU A 161 63.85 -4.35 -21.88
N ASN A 162 63.67 -4.81 -23.12
CA ASN A 162 63.73 -6.22 -23.49
C ASN A 162 65.04 -6.60 -24.19
N VAL A 163 66.08 -5.76 -24.11
CA VAL A 163 67.34 -5.99 -24.85
C VAL A 163 68.02 -7.31 -24.47
N ASP A 164 67.92 -7.72 -23.20
CA ASP A 164 68.54 -8.96 -22.72
C ASP A 164 67.80 -10.21 -23.25
N ASP A 165 66.48 -10.20 -23.24
CA ASP A 165 65.65 -11.28 -23.82
C ASP A 165 65.84 -11.41 -25.33
N LEU A 166 66.01 -10.28 -26.03
CA LEU A 166 66.29 -10.25 -27.46
C LEU A 166 67.71 -10.76 -27.79
N ARG A 167 68.67 -10.58 -26.89
CA ARG A 167 70.03 -11.12 -27.05
C ARG A 167 70.07 -12.64 -26.91
N ASP A 168 69.22 -13.22 -26.07
CA ASP A 168 69.07 -14.67 -25.95
C ASP A 168 68.38 -15.28 -27.19
N LEU A 169 67.56 -14.48 -27.88
CA LEU A 169 66.95 -14.81 -29.17
C LEU A 169 67.88 -14.59 -30.38
N ASN A 170 69.05 -13.98 -30.18
CA ASN A 170 70.05 -13.82 -31.24
C ASN A 170 70.59 -15.21 -31.61
N ILE A 171 69.99 -15.77 -32.67
CA ILE A 171 70.38 -17.03 -33.29
C ILE A 171 71.91 -17.00 -33.47
N GLU A 172 72.57 -17.89 -32.74
CA GLU A 172 74.00 -18.18 -32.86
C GLU A 172 74.36 -18.19 -34.36
N TYR A 173 75.32 -17.34 -34.74
CA TYR A 173 75.88 -17.35 -36.09
C TYR A 173 76.41 -18.76 -36.33
N ILE A 174 75.66 -19.59 -37.06
CA ILE A 174 76.15 -20.89 -37.50
C ILE A 174 77.26 -20.57 -38.50
N ASP A 175 78.49 -20.62 -38.01
CA ASP A 175 79.70 -20.57 -38.82
C ASP A 175 79.66 -21.81 -39.73
N HIS A 176 79.35 -21.60 -41.00
CA HIS A 176 79.52 -22.62 -42.02
C HIS A 176 80.99 -22.60 -42.47
N GLU A 177 81.77 -23.54 -41.93
CA GLU A 177 83.04 -23.98 -42.54
C GLU A 177 82.79 -24.82 -43.80
#